data_AF-A0A7C9J6G8-F1
#
_entry.id   AF-A0A7C9J6G8-F1
#
_cell.length_a   1.000
_cell.length_b   1.000
_cell.length_c   1.000
_cell.angle_alpha   90.00
_cell.angle_beta   90.00
_cell.angle_gamma   90.00
#
_symmetry.space_group_name_H-M   'P 1'
#
loop_
_entity.id
_entity.type
_entity.pdbx_description
1 polymer ?
#
loop_
_entity_poly.entity_id
_entity_poly.type
_entity_poly.pdbx_seq_one_letter_code
_entity_poly.pdbx_strand_id
1 'polypeptide(L)'
;MSGVIIAVVAIFFAGMGVYGLVAPEKLVAPFGMRVTSADGRSEVRAVYGGFGLATAAALILAALDASTLRDGVLVAVALALGGMAVGRAGFYLVVETGLMTALLVAR
;
A
#
# COMPACT_ATOMS: atom_id res chain seq x y z
N MET A 1 8.51 12.18 18.54
CA MET A 1 9.05 11.40 17.39
C MET A 1 7.98 10.61 16.67
N SER A 2 7.10 9.87 17.36
CA SER A 2 6.03 9.07 16.73
C SER A 2 5.01 9.89 15.91
N GLY A 3 4.54 11.04 16.39
CA GLY A 3 3.55 11.86 15.68
C GLY A 3 4.03 12.36 14.30
N VAL A 4 5.32 12.73 14.20
CA VAL A 4 5.92 13.16 12.92
C VAL A 4 5.93 12.02 11.91
N ILE A 5 6.27 10.80 12.34
CA ILE A 5 6.26 9.61 11.47
C ILE A 5 4.85 9.34 10.96
N ILE A 6 3.84 9.37 11.84
CA ILE A 6 2.44 9.16 11.46
C ILE A 6 2.01 10.20 10.43
N ALA A 7 2.34 11.48 10.64
CA ALA A 7 2.02 12.56 9.71
C ALA A 7 2.68 12.35 8.34
N VAL A 8 3.96 11.96 8.30
CA VAL A 8 4.66 11.66 7.05
C VAL A 8 3.98 10.52 6.31
N VAL A 9 3.68 9.41 6.99
CA VAL A 9 3.00 8.25 6.38
C VAL A 9 1.60 8.65 5.87
N ALA A 10 0.86 9.46 6.62
CA ALA A 10 -0.43 9.98 6.20
C ALA A 10 -0.32 10.82 4.92
N ILE A 11 0.69 11.69 4.81
CA ILE A 11 0.93 12.50 3.61
C ILE A 11 1.23 11.60 2.40
N PHE A 12 2.03 10.54 2.56
CA PHE A 12 2.28 9.60 1.48
C PHE A 12 1.00 8.90 1.01
N PHE A 13 0.16 8.42 1.93
CA PHE A 13 -1.14 7.84 1.59
C PHE A 13 -2.08 8.86 0.95
N ALA A 14 -2.10 10.11 1.42
CA ALA A 14 -2.91 11.17 0.84
C ALA A 14 -2.46 11.49 -0.59
N GLY A 15 -1.15 11.66 -0.81
CA GLY A 15 -0.58 11.92 -2.12
C GLY A 15 -0.85 10.78 -3.10
N MET A 16 -0.63 9.53 -2.69
CA MET A 16 -0.98 8.34 -3.47
C MET A 16 -2.48 8.29 -3.77
N GLY A 17 -3.32 8.56 -2.78
CA GLY A 17 -4.78 8.56 -2.90
C GLY A 17 -5.28 9.58 -3.91
N VAL A 18 -4.84 10.83 -3.80
CA VAL A 18 -5.14 11.87 -4.77
C VAL A 18 -4.66 11.47 -6.16
N TYR A 19 -3.43 10.96 -6.27
CA TYR A 19 -2.87 10.56 -7.57
C TYR A 19 -3.62 9.38 -8.20
N GLY A 20 -4.06 8.40 -7.40
CA GLY A 20 -4.86 7.26 -7.84
C GLY A 20 -6.24 7.67 -8.34
N LEU A 21 -6.86 8.70 -7.74
CA LEU A 21 -8.13 9.24 -8.20
C LEU A 21 -8.00 10.00 -9.53
N VAL A 22 -7.00 10.90 -9.61
CA VAL A 22 -6.81 11.82 -10.74
C VAL A 22 -6.20 11.10 -11.94
N ALA A 23 -5.19 10.26 -11.74
CA ALA A 23 -4.39 9.64 -12.79
C ALA A 23 -4.16 8.14 -12.55
N PRO A 24 -5.22 7.30 -12.51
CA PRO A 24 -5.11 5.88 -12.16
C PRO A 24 -4.16 5.11 -13.08
N GLU A 25 -4.18 5.39 -14.38
CA GLU A 25 -3.34 4.70 -15.37
C GLU A 25 -1.85 4.97 -15.12
N LYS A 26 -1.50 6.20 -14.73
CA LYS A 26 -0.12 6.60 -14.47
C LYS A 26 0.38 6.10 -13.11
N LEU A 27 -0.51 5.93 -12.14
CA LEU A 27 -0.15 5.38 -10.83
C LEU A 27 0.39 3.95 -10.94
N VAL A 28 -0.24 3.13 -11.79
CA VAL A 28 0.10 1.71 -11.89
C VAL A 28 1.14 1.40 -12.97
N ALA A 29 1.38 2.32 -13.90
CA ALA A 29 2.33 2.18 -14.99
C ALA A 29 3.77 1.79 -14.55
N PRO A 30 4.35 2.33 -13.46
CA PRO A 30 5.69 1.94 -13.00
C PRO A 30 5.82 0.45 -12.65
N PHE A 31 4.70 -0.23 -12.38
CA PHE A 31 4.67 -1.66 -12.09
C PHE A 31 4.44 -2.52 -13.35
N GLY A 32 4.55 -1.94 -14.55
CA GLY A 32 4.30 -2.62 -15.82
C GLY A 32 2.81 -2.90 -16.11
N MET A 33 1.90 -2.42 -15.26
CA MET A 33 0.46 -2.61 -15.45
C MET A 33 -0.10 -1.61 -16.48
N ARG A 34 -0.95 -2.11 -17.38
CA ARG A 34 -1.71 -1.31 -18.33
C ARG A 34 -3.19 -1.41 -18.02
N VAL A 35 -3.81 -0.29 -17.67
CA VAL A 35 -5.24 -0.20 -17.37
C VAL A 35 -5.93 0.50 -18.54
N THR A 36 -6.65 -0.27 -19.35
CA THR A 36 -7.29 0.24 -20.58
C THR A 36 -8.79 0.36 -20.46
N SER A 37 -9.42 -0.48 -19.64
CA SER A 37 -10.87 -0.51 -19.43
C SER A 37 -11.35 0.53 -18.41
N ALA A 38 -12.63 0.89 -18.51
CA ALA A 38 -13.28 1.76 -17.52
C ALA A 38 -13.31 1.10 -16.14
N ASP A 39 -13.63 -0.19 -16.08
CA ASP A 39 -13.69 -0.96 -14.83
C ASP A 39 -12.32 -1.04 -14.15
N GLY A 40 -11.26 -1.28 -14.91
CA GLY A 40 -9.90 -1.30 -14.37
C GLY A 40 -9.49 0.06 -13.81
N ARG A 41 -9.86 1.16 -14.47
CA ARG A 41 -9.62 2.50 -13.91
C ARG A 41 -10.44 2.73 -12.65
N SER A 42 -11.68 2.26 -12.60
CA SER A 42 -12.53 2.36 -11.42
C SER A 42 -11.93 1.59 -10.24
N GLU A 43 -11.41 0.39 -10.48
CA GLU A 43 -10.74 -0.43 -9.48
C GLU A 43 -9.50 0.27 -8.91
N VAL A 44 -8.65 0.83 -9.78
CA VAL A 44 -7.48 1.58 -9.32
C VAL A 44 -7.88 2.80 -8.48
N ARG A 45 -8.94 3.52 -8.88
CA ARG A 45 -9.47 4.66 -8.11
C ARG A 45 -10.02 4.23 -6.76
N ALA A 46 -10.67 3.08 -6.66
CA ALA A 46 -11.19 2.57 -5.40
C ALA A 46 -10.06 2.14 -4.45
N VAL A 47 -9.16 1.26 -4.93
CA VAL A 47 -8.15 0.59 -4.10
C VAL A 47 -6.94 1.47 -3.80
N TYR A 48 -6.45 2.24 -4.76
CA TYR A 48 -5.30 3.10 -4.52
C TYR A 48 -5.71 4.54 -4.23
N GLY A 49 -6.85 4.97 -4.78
CA GLY A 49 -7.39 6.30 -4.55
C GLY A 49 -8.14 6.41 -3.22
N GLY A 50 -9.39 5.94 -3.21
CA GLY A 50 -10.31 6.05 -2.08
C GLY A 50 -9.79 5.41 -0.80
N PHE A 51 -9.30 4.17 -0.87
CA PHE A 51 -8.71 3.49 0.29
C PHE A 51 -7.42 4.18 0.79
N GLY A 52 -6.59 4.71 -0.11
CA GLY A 52 -5.42 5.51 0.25
C GLY A 52 -5.80 6.77 1.02
N LEU A 53 -6.80 7.52 0.56
CA LEU A 53 -7.32 8.69 1.27
C LEU A 53 -7.96 8.33 2.61
N ALA A 54 -8.72 7.24 2.69
CA ALA A 54 -9.33 6.79 3.94
C ALA A 54 -8.25 6.42 4.98
N THR A 55 -7.18 5.75 4.54
CA THR A 55 -6.04 5.41 5.41
C THR A 55 -5.30 6.66 5.87
N ALA A 56 -5.09 7.65 4.99
CA ALA A 56 -4.53 8.94 5.37
C ALA A 56 -5.37 9.65 6.44
N ALA A 57 -6.70 9.68 6.27
CA ALA A 57 -7.61 10.26 7.25
C ALA A 57 -7.54 9.54 8.60
N ALA A 58 -7.51 8.21 8.62
CA ALA A 58 -7.37 7.43 9.84
C ALA A 58 -6.04 7.73 10.56
N LEU A 59 -4.93 7.85 9.83
CA LEU A 59 -3.63 8.21 10.38
C LEU A 59 -3.59 9.63 10.92
N ILE A 60 -4.26 10.59 10.26
CA ILE A 60 -4.39 11.96 10.76
C ILE A 60 -5.18 11.97 12.08
N LEU A 61 -6.30 11.25 12.16
CA LEU A 61 -7.08 11.12 13.39
C LEU A 61 -6.24 10.49 14.52
N ALA A 62 -5.46 9.45 14.21
CA ALA A 62 -4.53 8.83 15.15
C ALA A 62 -3.40 9.79 15.59
N ALA A 63 -2.91 10.66 14.70
CA ALA A 63 -1.87 11.65 15.02
C ALA A 63 -2.39 12.78 15.91
N LEU A 64 -3.65 13.18 15.72
CA LEU A 64 -4.33 14.19 16.53
C LEU A 64 -4.80 13.67 17.90
N ASP A 65 -4.57 12.39 18.20
CA ASP A 65 -5.10 11.71 19.38
C ASP A 65 -6.62 11.85 19.49
N ALA A 66 -7.28 11.99 18.33
CA ALA A 66 -8.72 12.08 18.25
C ALA A 66 -9.28 10.69 18.52
N SER A 67 -9.77 10.47 19.74
CA SER A 67 -10.32 9.21 20.29
C SER A 67 -9.29 8.10 20.61
N THR A 68 -9.75 7.01 21.24
CA THR A 68 -8.95 5.83 21.59
C THR A 68 -8.59 4.93 20.38
N LEU A 69 -8.68 5.46 19.15
CA LEU A 69 -8.48 4.71 17.91
C LEU A 69 -7.01 4.53 17.53
N ARG A 70 -6.11 5.33 18.11
CA ARG A 70 -4.70 5.43 17.70
C ARG A 70 -4.02 4.07 17.57
N ASP A 71 -4.03 3.27 18.62
CA ASP A 71 -3.30 2.00 18.63
C ASP A 71 -3.84 1.02 17.60
N GLY A 72 -5.17 0.94 17.47
CA GLY A 72 -5.82 0.10 16.47
C GLY A 72 -5.46 0.50 15.03
N VAL A 73 -5.47 1.80 14.73
CA VAL A 73 -5.06 2.33 13.42
C VAL A 73 -3.60 2.00 13.13
N LEU A 74 -2.70 2.23 14.10
CA LEU A 74 -1.27 1.98 13.90
C LEU A 74 -0.98 0.50 13.66
N VAL A 75 -1.60 -0.39 14.43
CA VAL A 75 -1.45 -1.85 14.25
C VAL A 75 -1.99 -2.27 12.88
N ALA A 76 -3.18 -1.81 12.50
CA ALA A 76 -3.79 -2.18 11.22
C ALA A 76 -2.93 -1.72 10.02
N VAL A 77 -2.45 -0.48 10.04
CA VAL A 77 -1.59 0.06 8.97
C VAL A 77 -0.23 -0.63 8.95
N ALA A 78 0.36 -0.91 10.11
CA ALA A 78 1.63 -1.63 10.18
C ALA A 78 1.52 -3.04 9.61
N LEU A 79 0.45 -3.77 9.95
CA LEU A 79 0.19 -5.11 9.41
C LEU A 79 -0.05 -5.08 7.90
N ALA A 80 -0.82 -4.09 7.41
CA ALA A 80 -1.07 -3.94 5.97
C ALA A 80 0.22 -3.69 5.19
N LEU A 81 1.05 -2.73 5.62
CA LEU A 81 2.34 -2.42 4.99
C LEU A 81 3.32 -3.58 5.10
N GLY A 82 3.39 -4.23 6.27
CA GLY A 82 4.21 -5.42 6.49
C GLY A 82 3.81 -6.56 5.55
N GLY A 83 2.51 -6.82 5.40
CA GLY A 83 1.99 -7.82 4.47
C GLY A 83 2.36 -7.51 3.01
N MET A 84 2.27 -6.25 2.58
CA MET A 84 2.69 -5.84 1.23
C MET A 84 4.21 -6.04 1.01
N ALA A 85 5.03 -5.69 2.00
CA ALA A 85 6.48 -5.87 1.93
C ALA A 85 6.86 -7.36 1.86
N VAL A 86 6.27 -8.19 2.72
CA VAL A 86 6.48 -9.65 2.74
C VAL A 86 6.00 -10.28 1.43
N GLY A 87 4.83 -9.90 0.93
CA GLY A 87 4.31 -10.40 -0.34
C GLY A 87 5.24 -10.10 -1.51
N ARG A 88 5.85 -8.92 -1.55
CA ARG A 88 6.80 -8.54 -2.61
C ARG A 88 8.16 -9.24 -2.46
N ALA A 89 8.73 -9.29 -1.25
CA ALA A 89 10.04 -9.91 -1.01
C ALA A 89 9.99 -11.45 -1.09
N GLY A 90 8.95 -12.07 -0.55
CA GLY A 90 8.75 -13.52 -0.62
C GLY A 90 8.54 -14.00 -2.07
N PHE A 91 7.82 -13.23 -2.87
CA PHE A 91 7.62 -13.55 -4.29
C PHE A 91 8.91 -13.40 -5.11
N TYR A 92 9.74 -12.37 -4.84
CA TYR A 92 11.06 -12.21 -5.47
C TYR A 92 11.94 -13.45 -5.22
N LEU A 93 11.98 -13.96 -3.99
CA LEU A 93 12.78 -15.13 -3.62
C LEU A 93 12.33 -16.41 -4.35
N VAL A 94 11.02 -16.61 -4.48
CA VAL A 94 10.44 -17.81 -5.10
C VAL A 94 10.58 -17.78 -6.62
N VAL A 95 10.30 -16.64 -7.26
CA VAL A 95 10.11 -16.56 -8.72
C VAL A 95 11.37 -16.10 -9.45
N GLU A 96 12.08 -15.09 -8.96
CA GLU A 96 13.24 -14.52 -9.69
C GLU A 96 14.56 -15.23 -9.38
N THR A 97 14.79 -15.68 -8.14
CA THR A 97 16.00 -16.44 -7.78
C THR A 97 15.92 -17.94 -8.02
N GLY A 98 14.76 -18.47 -8.44
CA GLY A 98 14.58 -19.91 -8.66
C GLY A 98 14.81 -20.76 -7.40
N LEU A 99 14.65 -20.19 -6.20
CA LEU A 99 14.96 -20.84 -4.93
C LEU A 99 14.21 -22.17 -4.76
N MET A 100 12.94 -22.23 -5.18
CA MET A 100 12.20 -23.49 -5.17
C MET A 100 12.82 -24.53 -6.10
N THR A 101 13.26 -24.13 -7.29
CA THR A 101 13.96 -25.01 -8.23
C THR A 101 15.31 -25.47 -7.65
N ALA A 102 16.06 -24.56 -7.01
CA ALA A 102 17.33 -24.88 -6.36
C ALA A 102 17.15 -25.85 -5.17
N LEU A 103 16.11 -25.65 -4.35
CA LEU A 103 15.78 -26.52 -3.21
C LEU A 103 15.25 -27.90 -3.66
N LEU A 104 14.56 -27.99 -4.80
CA LEU A 104 14.10 -29.25 -5.38
C LEU A 104 15.23 -30.05 -6.03
N VAL A 105 16.20 -29.37 -6.65
CA VAL A 105 17.39 -30.02 -7.24
C VAL A 105 18.42 -30.46 -6.17
N ALA A 106 18.43 -29.81 -5.01
CA ALA A 106 19.33 -30.13 -3.90
C ALA A 106 18.83 -31.28 -2.99
N ARG A 107 17.68 -31.91 -3.30
CA ARG A 107 17.17 -33.11 -2.64
C ARG A 107 17.40 -34.34 -3.50
#